data_AF-A0A963AVE7-F1
#
_entry.id   AF-A0A963AVE7-F1
#
_cell.length_a   1.000
_cell.length_b   1.000
_cell.length_c   1.000
_cell.angle_alpha   90.00
_cell.angle_beta   90.00
_cell.angle_gamma   90.00
#
_symmetry.space_group_name_H-M   'P 1'
#
loop_
_entity.id
_entity.type
_entity.pdbx_description
1 polymer ?
#
loop_
_entity_poly.entity_id
_entity_poly.type
_entity_poly.pdbx_seq_one_letter_code
_entity_poly.pdbx_strand_id
1 'polypeptide(L)'
;MSGKFELYRDVHDRYRFRLISENGELVLSGDGYTQKVLALDAIVSIMRSASEAAVIDLSLPEGSEIPEDELNLWEEEQMEDASDRRPRSKKRKRKDGAGNGKRRKSGKKSKHGKKKGKRK
;
A
#
# COMPACT_ATOMS: atom_id res chain seq x y z
N MET A 1 33.87 10.38 4.24
CA MET A 1 33.15 11.63 4.54
C MET A 1 32.74 11.59 6.00
N SER A 2 33.19 12.53 6.84
CA SER A 2 32.63 12.66 8.18
C SER A 2 31.59 13.78 8.20
N GLY A 3 30.50 13.54 8.92
CA GLY A 3 29.41 14.48 9.12
C GLY A 3 28.84 14.25 10.51
N LYS A 4 28.29 15.29 11.14
CA LYS A 4 27.77 15.23 12.50
C LYS A 4 26.25 15.40 12.48
N PHE A 5 25.56 14.53 13.22
CA PHE A 5 24.14 14.68 13.49
C PHE A 5 23.94 15.53 14.74
N GLU A 6 23.20 16.62 14.61
CA GLU A 6 22.76 17.46 15.72
C GLU A 6 21.28 17.28 15.95
N LEU A 7 20.91 16.85 17.15
CA LEU A 7 19.53 16.69 17.59
C LEU A 7 19.14 17.87 18.48
N TYR A 8 18.05 18.54 18.13
CA TYR A 8 17.52 19.69 18.89
C TYR A 8 16.00 19.61 19.01
N ARG A 9 15.45 20.35 19.97
CA ARG A 9 14.01 20.47 20.19
C ARG A 9 13.53 21.83 19.68
N ASP A 10 12.47 21.84 18.89
CA ASP A 10 11.85 23.08 18.41
C ASP A 10 10.96 23.73 19.48
N VAL A 11 10.44 24.93 19.19
CA VAL A 11 9.53 25.68 20.08
C VAL A 11 8.18 24.98 20.30
N HIS A 12 7.85 24.00 19.47
CA HIS A 12 6.62 23.20 19.54
C HIS A 12 6.88 21.83 20.21
N ASP A 13 7.97 21.71 20.97
CA ASP A 13 8.39 20.48 21.65
C ASP A 13 8.60 19.27 20.72
N ARG A 14 8.85 19.50 19.42
CA ARG A 14 9.21 18.43 18.49
C ARG A 14 10.72 18.27 18.39
N TYR A 15 11.16 17.02 18.34
CA TYR A 15 12.55 16.64 18.15
C TYR A 15 12.87 16.62 16.66
N ARG A 16 13.85 17.41 16.25
CA ARG A 16 14.38 17.44 14.90
C ARG A 16 15.85 17.10 14.92
N PHE A 17 16.36 16.65 13.79
CA PHE A 17 17.78 16.45 13.59
C PHE A 17 18.24 17.07 12.28
N ARG A 18 19.51 17.46 12.25
CA ARG A 18 20.18 17.94 11.04
C ARG A 18 21.53 17.28 10.89
N LEU A 19 21.94 17.04 9.65
CA LEU A 19 23.26 16.55 9.30
C LEU A 19 24.09 17.72 8.77
N ILE A 20 25.18 18.02 9.46
CA ILE A 20 26.16 19.03 9.05
C ILE A 20 27.42 18.34 8.57
N SER A 21 27.91 18.72 7.38
CA SER A 21 29.18 18.24 6.82
C SER A 21 30.38 18.96 7.45
N GLU A 22 31.59 18.48 7.18
CA GLU A 22 32.84 19.09 7.69
C GLU A 22 33.01 20.57 7.31
N ASN A 23 32.46 20.98 6.16
CA ASN A 23 32.49 22.37 5.70
C ASN A 23 31.40 23.26 6.36
N GLY A 24 30.57 22.71 7.25
CA GLY A 24 29.52 23.45 7.95
C GLY A 24 28.21 23.60 7.18
N GLU A 25 28.09 22.97 6.00
CA GLU A 25 26.86 23.02 5.20
C GLU A 25 25.80 22.04 5.73
N LEU A 26 24.54 22.45 5.58
CA LEU A 26 23.39 21.60 5.92
C LEU A 26 23.15 20.62 4.77
N VAL A 27 23.39 19.33 5.03
CA VAL A 27 23.22 18.26 4.03
C VAL A 27 21.81 17.69 4.06
N LEU A 28 21.27 17.48 5.26
CA LEU A 28 19.97 16.85 5.46
C LEU A 28 19.30 17.43 6.70
N SER A 29 17.98 17.65 6.61
CA SER A 29 17.13 18.01 7.73
C SER A 29 16.05 16.93 7.90
N GLY A 30 15.90 16.44 9.12
CA GLY A 30 14.83 15.50 9.47
C GLY A 30 13.55 16.21 9.89
N ASP A 31 12.44 15.47 9.82
CA ASP A 31 11.13 15.92 10.30
C ASP A 31 11.05 16.08 11.83
N GLY A 32 9.98 16.73 12.29
CA GLY A 32 9.69 16.91 13.71
C GLY A 32 8.99 15.71 14.33
N TYR A 33 9.71 14.96 15.16
CA TYR A 33 9.20 13.83 15.93
C TYR A 33 8.63 14.26 17.28
N THR A 34 7.66 13.53 17.81
CA THR A 34 7.09 13.78 19.14
C THR A 34 7.99 13.32 20.28
N GLN A 35 8.84 12.31 20.05
CA GLN A 35 9.71 11.71 21.06
C GLN A 35 11.17 11.69 20.59
N LYS A 36 12.10 11.90 21.53
CA LYS A 36 13.55 11.87 21.26
C LYS A 36 14.00 10.52 20.70
N VAL A 37 13.43 9.43 21.20
CA VAL A 37 13.79 8.06 20.80
C VAL A 37 13.50 7.85 19.32
N LEU A 38 12.34 8.30 18.83
CA LEU A 38 11.96 8.19 17.42
C LEU A 38 12.93 8.92 16.50
N ALA A 39 13.38 10.12 16.90
CA ALA A 39 14.36 10.88 16.13
C ALA A 39 15.75 10.19 16.12
N LEU A 40 16.15 9.55 17.21
CA LEU A 40 17.39 8.75 17.26
C LEU A 40 17.29 7.49 16.40
N ASP A 41 16.17 6.78 16.44
CA ASP A 41 15.93 5.60 15.61
C ASP A 41 15.97 5.96 14.11
N ALA A 42 15.40 7.12 13.74
CA ALA A 42 15.49 7.63 12.38
C ALA A 42 16.95 7.88 11.95
N ILE A 43 17.77 8.52 12.80
CA ILE A 43 19.20 8.72 12.52
C ILE A 43 19.91 7.38 12.31
N VAL A 44 19.68 6.42 13.21
CA VAL A 44 20.30 5.08 13.12
C VAL A 44 19.87 4.37 11.83
N SER A 45 18.60 4.47 11.45
CA SER A 45 18.09 3.91 10.21
C SER A 45 18.78 4.51 8.99
N ILE A 46 18.94 5.85 8.96
CA ILE A 46 19.64 6.54 7.88
C ILE A 46 21.10 6.08 7.81
N MET A 47 21.80 6.01 8.95
CA MET A 47 23.20 5.58 8.98
C MET A 47 23.40 4.16 8.43
N ARG A 48 22.44 3.26 8.66
CA ARG A 48 22.50 1.88 8.15
C ARG A 48 22.24 1.81 6.65
N SER A 49 21.27 2.56 6.15
CA SER A 49 20.83 2.47 4.75
C SER A 49 21.60 3.40 3.81
N ALA A 50 22.19 4.49 4.31
CA ALA A 50 22.77 5.56 3.48
C ALA A 50 23.92 5.08 2.57
N SER A 51 24.71 4.09 3.01
CA SER A 51 25.84 3.59 2.21
C SER A 51 25.42 2.65 1.07
N GLU A 52 24.28 1.98 1.19
CA GLU A 52 23.80 0.99 0.21
C GLU A 52 22.63 1.49 -0.64
N ALA A 53 22.02 2.63 -0.27
CA ALA A 53 20.87 3.18 -0.96
C ALA A 53 21.20 3.59 -2.41
N ALA A 54 20.36 3.16 -3.34
CA ALA A 54 20.43 3.61 -4.73
C ALA A 54 19.94 5.06 -4.86
N VAL A 55 20.64 5.86 -5.67
CA VAL A 55 20.22 7.22 -6.01
C VAL A 55 19.21 7.13 -7.16
N ILE A 56 17.98 7.55 -6.91
CA ILE A 56 16.90 7.61 -7.89
C ILE A 56 16.55 9.08 -8.10
N ASP A 57 16.76 9.57 -9.32
CA ASP A 57 16.36 10.92 -9.71
C ASP A 57 14.89 10.93 -10.14
N LEU A 58 14.04 11.61 -9.36
CA LEU A 58 12.62 11.77 -9.62
C LEU A 58 12.27 13.19 -10.09
N SER A 59 13.27 13.98 -10.50
CA SER A 59 13.06 15.36 -10.97
C SER A 59 12.46 15.46 -12.38
N LEU A 60 12.08 14.34 -12.99
CA LEU A 60 11.47 14.33 -14.32
C LEU A 60 10.23 15.24 -14.34
N PRO A 61 10.10 16.12 -15.34
CA PRO A 61 8.93 16.98 -15.46
C PRO A 61 7.70 16.10 -15.66
N GLU A 62 6.77 16.18 -14.72
CA GLU A 62 5.40 15.72 -14.89
C GLU A 62 4.79 16.57 -16.03
N GLY A 63 4.96 16.14 -17.28
CA GLY A 63 4.56 16.94 -18.44
C GLY A 63 5.32 16.69 -19.74
N SER A 64 5.87 15.50 -19.98
CA SER A 64 6.05 15.08 -21.37
C SER A 64 4.65 14.90 -21.97
N GLU A 65 4.11 15.94 -22.60
CA GLU A 65 2.99 15.83 -23.51
C GLU A 65 3.36 14.73 -24.51
N ILE A 66 2.68 13.59 -24.43
CA ILE A 66 2.62 12.68 -25.56
C ILE A 66 1.99 13.52 -26.67
N PRO A 67 2.67 13.76 -27.81
CA PRO A 67 2.06 14.50 -28.91
C PRO A 67 0.69 13.87 -29.21
N GLU A 68 -0.36 14.68 -29.35
CA GLU A 68 -1.73 14.21 -29.59
C GLU A 68 -1.82 13.23 -30.79
N ASP A 69 -0.83 13.30 -31.68
CA ASP A 69 -0.63 12.40 -32.82
C ASP A 69 -0.36 10.93 -32.42
N GLU A 70 0.18 10.65 -31.23
CA GLU A 70 0.40 9.29 -30.72
C GLU A 70 -0.78 8.76 -29.88
N LEU A 71 -1.70 9.63 -29.44
CA LEU A 71 -2.95 9.21 -28.78
C LEU A 71 -3.95 8.59 -29.76
N ASN A 72 -3.86 8.94 -31.05
CA ASN A 72 -4.78 8.45 -32.08
C ASN A 72 -4.40 7.06 -32.66
N LEU A 73 -3.27 6.47 -32.23
CA LEU A 73 -2.79 5.20 -32.79
C LEU A 73 -3.33 3.95 -32.09
N TRP A 74 -3.84 4.07 -30.86
CA TRP A 74 -4.34 2.91 -30.08
C TRP A 74 -5.87 2.81 -30.03
N GLU A 75 -6.60 3.79 -30.58
CA GLU A 75 -8.07 3.81 -30.64
C GLU A 75 -8.63 3.22 -31.95
N GLU A 76 -7.89 3.28 -33.06
CA GLU A 76 -8.30 2.67 -34.34
C GLU A 76 -8.13 1.14 -34.37
N GLU A 77 -7.16 0.58 -33.64
CA GLU A 77 -6.90 -0.87 -33.64
C GLU A 77 -7.93 -1.69 -32.83
N GLN A 78 -8.66 -1.06 -31.90
CA GLN A 78 -9.69 -1.74 -31.09
C GLN A 78 -11.07 -1.81 -31.76
N MET A 79 -11.29 -1.13 -32.90
CA MET A 79 -12.65 -1.00 -33.46
C MET A 79 -12.97 -1.95 -34.62
N GLU A 80 -12.01 -2.73 -35.12
CA GLU A 80 -12.24 -3.66 -36.25
C GLU A 80 -12.64 -5.10 -35.85
N ASP A 81 -12.56 -5.53 -34.58
CA ASP A 81 -12.84 -6.93 -34.18
C ASP A 81 -14.30 -7.20 -33.73
N ALA A 82 -15.10 -6.15 -33.51
CA ALA A 82 -16.38 -6.27 -32.83
C ALA A 82 -17.60 -6.49 -33.74
N SER A 83 -17.46 -6.42 -35.07
CA SER A 83 -18.61 -6.45 -35.99
C SER A 83 -19.03 -7.85 -36.48
N ASP A 84 -18.35 -8.95 -36.09
CA ASP A 84 -18.70 -10.30 -36.59
C ASP A 84 -19.12 -11.33 -35.52
N ARG A 85 -19.64 -10.88 -34.37
CA ARG A 85 -20.31 -11.80 -33.41
C ARG A 85 -21.82 -11.79 -33.60
N ARG A 86 -22.29 -12.61 -34.56
CA ARG A 86 -23.71 -13.00 -34.69
C ARG A 86 -24.25 -13.52 -33.34
N PRO A 87 -25.26 -12.90 -32.71
CA PRO A 87 -25.92 -13.51 -31.56
C PRO A 87 -26.81 -14.67 -32.04
N ARG A 88 -26.47 -15.91 -31.67
CA ARG A 88 -27.36 -17.06 -31.81
C ARG A 88 -28.68 -16.77 -31.10
N SER A 89 -29.74 -16.61 -31.89
CA SER A 89 -31.08 -16.33 -31.41
C SER A 89 -31.64 -17.51 -30.59
N LYS A 90 -32.25 -17.13 -29.48
CA LYS A 90 -32.75 -17.96 -28.38
C LYS A 90 -33.87 -18.90 -28.86
N LYS A 91 -33.64 -20.22 -28.83
CA LYS A 91 -34.74 -21.19 -28.88
C LYS A 91 -35.24 -21.45 -27.45
N ARG A 92 -36.30 -20.74 -27.09
CA ARG A 92 -37.11 -21.02 -25.89
C ARG A 92 -37.72 -22.41 -26.02
N LYS A 93 -37.63 -23.25 -24.99
CA LYS A 93 -38.64 -24.29 -24.75
C LYS A 93 -38.87 -24.46 -23.25
N ARG A 94 -40.07 -24.07 -22.83
CA ARG A 94 -40.67 -24.33 -21.52
C ARG A 94 -40.94 -25.83 -21.39
N LYS A 95 -40.76 -26.41 -20.20
CA LYS A 95 -41.81 -27.21 -19.52
C LYS A 95 -41.33 -27.69 -18.14
N ASP A 96 -41.96 -27.13 -17.11
CA ASP A 96 -42.61 -27.77 -15.97
C ASP A 96 -42.09 -29.16 -15.53
N GLY A 97 -41.65 -29.24 -14.27
CA GLY A 97 -41.33 -30.52 -13.62
C GLY A 97 -41.06 -30.36 -12.13
N ALA A 98 -42.08 -30.64 -11.33
CA ALA A 98 -42.11 -30.60 -9.88
C ALA A 98 -40.99 -31.43 -9.20
N GLY A 99 -40.52 -30.98 -8.04
CA GLY A 99 -39.51 -31.69 -7.25
C GLY A 99 -39.36 -31.19 -5.82
N ASN A 100 -40.44 -31.32 -5.04
CA ASN A 100 -40.49 -31.15 -3.59
C ASN A 100 -39.41 -32.00 -2.88
N GLY A 101 -38.56 -31.36 -2.07
CA GLY A 101 -37.41 -32.00 -1.40
C GLY A 101 -37.12 -31.49 0.01
N LYS A 102 -38.15 -31.47 0.86
CA LYS A 102 -38.11 -31.68 2.33
C LYS A 102 -36.88 -31.20 3.13
N ARG A 103 -37.17 -30.19 3.95
CA ARG A 103 -36.77 -30.00 5.37
C ARG A 103 -36.07 -31.21 6.00
N ARG A 104 -34.86 -31.02 6.54
CA ARG A 104 -34.44 -31.64 7.81
C ARG A 104 -33.67 -30.63 8.66
N LYS A 105 -34.35 -30.08 9.66
CA LYS A 105 -33.72 -29.67 10.93
C LYS A 105 -33.28 -30.93 11.64
N SER A 106 -32.02 -31.02 12.08
CA SER A 106 -31.65 -31.73 13.32
C SER A 106 -30.15 -31.77 13.54
N GLY A 107 -29.73 -31.38 14.74
CA GLY A 107 -28.49 -31.80 15.38
C GLY A 107 -27.66 -30.61 15.85
N LYS A 108 -27.20 -30.51 17.09
CA LYS A 108 -27.37 -31.37 18.27
C LYS A 108 -26.83 -30.56 19.46
N LYS A 109 -27.53 -30.60 20.59
CA LYS A 109 -27.08 -30.08 21.88
C LYS A 109 -25.82 -30.82 22.36
N SER A 110 -24.90 -30.10 23.02
CA SER A 110 -24.03 -30.58 24.12
C SER A 110 -23.53 -29.33 24.84
N LYS A 111 -24.01 -28.88 26.00
CA LYS A 111 -24.06 -29.44 27.37
C LYS A 111 -22.71 -29.94 27.92
N HIS A 112 -22.26 -29.17 28.92
CA HIS A 112 -21.54 -29.56 30.15
C HIS A 112 -20.01 -29.69 30.12
N GLY A 113 -19.40 -28.86 30.99
CA GLY A 113 -18.00 -28.95 31.39
C GLY A 113 -17.67 -28.09 32.62
N LYS A 114 -18.52 -28.11 33.66
CA LYS A 114 -18.16 -27.64 35.02
C LYS A 114 -17.12 -28.61 35.60
N LYS A 115 -15.94 -28.12 35.98
CA LYS A 115 -15.06 -28.68 37.05
C LYS A 115 -13.99 -27.62 37.35
N LYS A 116 -14.08 -26.81 38.42
CA LYS A 116 -13.80 -27.08 39.85
C LYS A 116 -12.41 -27.67 40.13
N GLY A 117 -11.62 -26.88 40.86
CA GLY A 117 -10.41 -27.23 41.63
C GLY A 117 -9.36 -26.14 41.40
N LYS A 118 -9.09 -25.16 42.28
CA LYS A 118 -9.08 -25.08 43.75
C LYS A 118 -8.24 -26.17 44.40
N ARG A 119 -6.95 -25.87 44.62
CA ARG A 119 -6.05 -26.26 45.73
C ARG A 119 -4.72 -25.54 45.43
N LYS A 120 -4.36 -24.50 46.18
CA LYS A 120 -3.66 -24.52 47.48
C LYS A 120 -2.44 -25.42 47.44
#